data_AF-D8MXA8-F1
#
_entry.id   AF-D8MXA8-F1
#
_cell.length_a   1.000
_cell.length_b   1.000
_cell.length_c   1.000
_cell.angle_alpha   90.00
_cell.angle_beta   90.00
_cell.angle_gamma   90.00
#
_symmetry.space_group_name_H-M   'P 1'
#
loop_
_entity.id
_entity.type
_entity.pdbx_description
1 polymer ?
#
loop_
_entity_poly.entity_id
_entity_poly.type
_entity_poly.pdbx_seq_one_letter_code
_entity_poly.pdbx_strand_id
1 'polypeptide(L)'
;MKKEAKLIIRALSISTVLIMTGCAVGPWGGVAIGNPFSGLADARKAREYEERQEVIKKELANKEQLAIKPIYGLPQVIYRIDENRYITLEDYTNCDNGSIYYNNDRNQIKTKLWFLSRGTMNYKGKLIWAAKNDDILAIPLVRGDNDACGDSLRGCAHSILSVSHDGGRTFGKIRFSAIDSSGSKEYTIVVTDDAIYIKSDRYPADKYAINSAGEFYNVRQAWIQDEFYKGMKSLGVPEDVLDKKRPMGYSELWLTNKHHYSDAQLYELRKKAEVLFDKYNNSPHIERLPDVKTYNKASIQFQCNVATLPSLPKNKG
;
A
#
# COMPACT_ATOMS: atom_id res chain seq x y z
N MET A 1 58.72 -17.74 -15.48
CA MET A 1 59.18 -16.81 -16.53
C MET A 1 58.04 -15.87 -16.87
N LYS A 2 58.28 -14.57 -16.71
CA LYS A 2 57.37 -13.47 -17.00
C LYS A 2 57.10 -13.35 -18.51
N LYS A 3 55.88 -12.94 -18.89
CA LYS A 3 55.58 -11.87 -19.86
C LYS A 3 54.05 -11.73 -19.97
N GLU A 4 53.44 -10.75 -19.30
CA GLU A 4 53.30 -9.33 -19.65
C GLU A 4 51.89 -9.07 -20.22
N ALA A 5 51.14 -8.26 -19.48
CA ALA A 5 49.81 -7.76 -19.81
C ALA A 5 49.87 -6.71 -20.93
N LYS A 6 48.78 -6.54 -21.69
CA LYS A 6 48.49 -5.25 -22.32
C LYS A 6 46.99 -5.00 -22.47
N LEU A 7 46.51 -4.25 -21.48
CA LEU A 7 45.25 -3.50 -21.46
C LEU A 7 45.33 -2.41 -22.55
N ILE A 8 44.44 -2.44 -23.54
CA ILE A 8 44.34 -1.36 -24.54
C ILE A 8 43.42 -0.28 -23.98
N ILE A 9 44.05 0.73 -23.37
CA ILE A 9 43.45 2.04 -23.08
C ILE A 9 43.42 2.80 -24.40
N ARG A 10 42.23 3.07 -24.95
CA ARG A 10 42.10 4.05 -26.04
C ARG A 10 42.06 5.44 -25.43
N ALA A 11 43.13 6.18 -25.68
CA ALA A 11 43.36 7.54 -25.25
C ALA A 11 42.27 8.49 -25.80
N LEU A 12 41.74 9.32 -24.90
CA LEU A 12 41.08 10.57 -25.20
C LEU A 12 42.06 11.47 -25.98
N SER A 13 41.77 11.68 -27.26
CA SER A 13 42.39 12.73 -28.06
C SER A 13 41.75 14.06 -27.67
N ILE A 14 42.38 14.72 -26.69
CA ILE A 14 42.16 16.13 -26.38
C ILE A 14 42.80 16.94 -27.53
N SER A 15 41.96 17.52 -28.39
CA SER A 15 42.38 18.58 -29.32
C SER A 15 41.90 19.93 -28.77
N THR A 16 42.71 20.49 -27.88
CA THR A 16 42.88 21.93 -27.66
C THR A 16 43.77 22.45 -28.82
N VAL A 17 43.65 23.62 -29.47
CA VAL A 17 42.90 24.87 -29.36
C VAL A 17 42.88 25.45 -30.79
N LEU A 18 41.77 26.05 -31.23
CA LEU A 18 41.87 27.24 -32.08
C LEU A 18 40.71 28.18 -31.79
N ILE A 19 41.11 29.34 -31.29
CA ILE A 19 40.35 30.48 -30.85
C ILE A 19 39.54 31.02 -32.03
N MET A 20 38.22 31.11 -31.88
CA MET A 20 37.43 32.11 -32.58
C MET A 20 36.68 32.91 -31.52
N THR A 21 37.26 34.08 -31.24
CA THR A 21 36.68 35.18 -30.50
C THR A 21 35.30 35.53 -31.05
N GLY A 22 34.26 35.26 -30.28
CA GLY A 22 32.95 35.87 -30.48
C GLY A 22 32.98 37.28 -29.89
N CYS A 23 33.42 38.26 -30.68
CA CYS A 23 33.22 39.67 -30.37
C CYS A 23 31.73 40.00 -30.50
N ALA A 24 31.09 40.39 -29.40
CA ALA A 24 29.85 41.16 -29.44
C ALA A 24 30.21 42.64 -29.25
N VAL A 25 30.21 43.40 -30.35
CA VAL A 25 30.48 44.84 -30.35
C VAL A 25 29.14 45.57 -30.37
N GLY A 26 28.78 46.19 -29.24
CA GLY A 26 27.71 47.20 -29.15
C GLY A 26 28.25 48.62 -29.42
N PRO A 27 27.40 49.62 -29.70
CA PRO A 27 27.75 50.80 -30.51
C PRO A 27 28.55 51.91 -29.81
N TRP A 28 29.11 51.65 -28.63
CA TRP A 28 29.97 52.61 -27.92
C TRP A 28 31.22 51.85 -27.46
N GLY A 29 32.34 52.09 -28.15
CA GLY A 29 33.58 51.36 -27.97
C GLY A 29 34.14 51.46 -26.56
N GLY A 30 34.10 50.35 -25.83
CA GLY A 30 34.78 50.16 -24.56
C GLY A 30 34.96 48.68 -24.27
N VAL A 31 36.19 48.17 -24.34
CA VAL A 31 36.53 46.82 -23.91
C VAL A 31 36.58 46.82 -22.38
N ALA A 32 35.52 46.32 -21.74
CA ALA A 32 35.55 46.05 -20.31
C ALA A 32 36.33 44.74 -20.09
N ILE A 33 37.60 44.86 -19.69
CA ILE A 33 38.36 43.73 -19.14
C ILE A 33 37.70 43.40 -17.79
N GLY A 34 36.80 42.42 -17.80
CA GLY A 34 36.23 41.86 -16.57
C GLY A 34 37.36 41.36 -15.68
N ASN A 35 37.29 41.72 -14.40
CA ASN A 35 38.32 41.37 -13.41
C ASN A 35 38.56 39.84 -13.42
N PRO A 36 39.78 39.36 -13.77
CA PRO A 36 40.09 37.93 -13.86
C PRO A 36 40.00 37.21 -12.50
N PHE A 37 39.89 37.96 -11.40
CA PHE A 37 39.72 37.42 -10.06
C PHE A 37 38.27 37.04 -9.70
N SER A 38 37.27 37.42 -10.50
CA SER A 38 35.85 37.09 -10.26
C SER A 38 35.58 35.58 -10.31
N GLY A 39 36.07 34.89 -11.34
CA GLY A 39 35.93 33.42 -11.47
C GLY A 39 36.68 32.63 -10.38
N LEU A 40 37.75 33.19 -9.81
CA LEU A 40 38.48 32.57 -8.69
C LEU A 40 37.72 32.65 -7.36
N ALA A 41 36.95 33.72 -7.15
CA ALA A 41 36.11 33.88 -5.96
C ALA A 41 34.91 32.91 -6.00
N ASP A 42 34.30 32.75 -7.17
CA ASP A 42 33.19 31.82 -7.35
C ASP A 42 33.65 30.35 -7.27
N ALA A 43 34.83 30.03 -7.81
CA ALA A 43 35.45 28.72 -7.65
C ALA A 43 35.87 28.40 -6.20
N ARG A 44 36.16 29.42 -5.38
CA ARG A 44 36.45 29.23 -3.95
C ARG A 44 35.17 28.93 -3.17
N LYS A 45 34.10 29.68 -3.43
CA LYS A 45 32.77 29.41 -2.84
C LYS A 45 32.22 28.04 -3.21
N ALA A 46 32.42 27.59 -4.45
CA ALA A 46 32.02 26.25 -4.89
C ALA A 46 32.75 25.15 -4.10
N ARG A 47 34.09 25.27 -3.94
CA ARG A 47 34.87 24.34 -3.11
C ARG A 47 34.44 24.35 -1.65
N GLU A 48 34.23 25.52 -1.05
CA GLU A 48 33.76 25.64 0.33
C GLU A 48 32.36 25.05 0.54
N TYR A 49 31.52 25.03 -0.51
CA TYR A 49 30.21 24.38 -0.48
C TYR A 49 30.37 22.85 -0.54
N GLU A 50 31.19 22.34 -1.44
CA GLU A 50 31.48 20.91 -1.57
C GLU A 50 32.12 20.34 -0.30
N GLU A 51 33.11 21.03 0.28
CA GLU A 51 33.75 20.65 1.55
C GLU A 51 32.72 20.60 2.70
N ARG A 52 31.79 21.56 2.75
CA ARG A 52 30.68 21.54 3.73
C ARG A 52 29.74 20.36 3.51
N GLN A 53 29.40 20.03 2.27
CA GLN A 53 28.60 18.85 1.97
C GLN A 53 29.30 17.56 2.37
N GLU A 54 30.62 17.46 2.19
CA GLU A 54 31.40 16.31 2.64
C GLU A 54 31.44 16.18 4.17
N VAL A 55 31.60 17.29 4.89
CA VAL A 55 31.56 17.30 6.36
C VAL A 55 30.18 16.86 6.85
N ILE A 56 29.10 17.43 6.30
CA ILE A 56 27.73 17.02 6.63
C ILE A 56 27.51 15.53 6.33
N LYS A 57 28.01 15.03 5.19
CA LYS A 57 27.92 13.62 4.83
C LYS A 57 28.69 12.72 5.80
N LYS A 58 29.88 13.13 6.24
CA LYS A 58 30.68 12.44 7.26
C LYS A 58 30.01 12.47 8.63
N GLU A 59 29.42 13.60 9.03
CA GLU A 59 28.67 13.73 10.28
C GLU A 59 27.40 12.88 10.28
N LEU A 60 26.66 12.84 9.17
CA LEU A 60 25.50 11.96 8.99
C LEU A 60 25.91 10.49 9.04
N ALA A 61 26.99 10.10 8.34
CA ALA A 61 27.51 8.73 8.40
C ALA A 61 28.00 8.34 9.80
N ASN A 62 28.63 9.27 10.54
CA ASN A 62 29.05 9.05 11.92
C ASN A 62 27.85 8.95 12.88
N LYS A 63 26.82 9.78 12.69
CA LYS A 63 25.54 9.66 13.43
C LYS A 63 24.82 8.34 13.13
N GLU A 64 24.89 7.86 11.90
CA GLU A 64 24.34 6.56 11.49
C GLU A 64 25.14 5.40 12.09
N GLN A 65 26.47 5.52 12.21
CA GLN A 65 27.32 4.54 12.90
C GLN A 65 27.13 4.56 14.44
N LEU A 66 26.83 5.73 15.01
CA LEU A 66 26.52 5.92 16.43
C LEU A 66 25.06 5.60 16.78
N ALA A 67 24.20 5.37 15.79
CA ALA A 67 22.86 4.88 16.02
C ALA A 67 22.97 3.47 16.62
N ILE A 68 22.70 3.36 17.93
CA ILE A 68 22.61 2.09 18.65
C ILE A 68 21.71 1.16 17.82
N LYS A 69 22.29 0.07 17.28
CA LYS A 69 21.51 -0.94 16.57
C LYS A 69 20.33 -1.33 17.46
N PRO A 70 19.07 -1.24 16.97
CA PRO A 70 17.93 -1.58 17.79
C PRO A 70 18.08 -3.01 18.27
N ILE A 71 18.00 -3.22 19.59
CA ILE A 71 17.90 -4.56 20.14
C ILE A 71 16.49 -5.03 19.86
N TYR A 72 16.35 -6.08 19.07
CA TYR A 72 15.06 -6.66 18.77
C TYR A 72 14.71 -7.74 19.80
N GLY A 73 13.44 -7.79 20.17
CA GLY A 73 12.93 -8.86 21.01
C GLY A 73 12.81 -10.18 20.25
N LEU A 74 12.78 -11.29 20.98
CA LEU A 74 12.59 -12.62 20.40
C LEU A 74 11.19 -12.75 19.79
N PRO A 75 11.03 -13.47 18.65
CA PRO A 75 9.72 -13.74 18.06
C PRO A 75 8.67 -14.17 19.09
N GLN A 76 7.52 -13.49 19.10
CA GLN A 76 6.40 -13.82 19.99
C GLN A 76 5.18 -14.23 19.18
N VAL A 77 4.47 -15.29 19.58
CA VAL A 77 3.13 -15.58 19.03
C VAL A 77 2.13 -14.60 19.62
N ILE A 78 1.57 -13.73 18.79
CA ILE A 78 0.63 -12.69 19.22
C ILE A 78 -0.83 -13.06 18.96
N TYR A 79 -1.07 -14.07 18.13
CA TYR A 79 -2.40 -14.58 17.82
C TYR A 79 -2.31 -16.00 17.31
N ARG A 80 -3.27 -16.84 17.71
CA ARG A 80 -3.32 -18.24 17.28
C ARG A 80 -4.71 -18.54 16.71
N ILE A 81 -4.75 -18.95 15.44
CA ILE A 81 -5.97 -19.41 14.78
C ILE A 81 -6.27 -20.83 15.27
N ASP A 82 -5.25 -21.70 15.22
CA ASP A 82 -5.27 -23.06 15.75
C ASP A 82 -3.85 -23.55 16.07
N GLU A 83 -3.69 -24.85 16.30
CA GLU A 83 -2.41 -25.48 16.63
C GLU A 83 -1.29 -25.13 15.62
N ASN A 84 -1.58 -25.17 14.33
CA ASN A 84 -0.58 -25.02 13.26
C ASN A 84 -0.53 -23.60 12.69
N ARG A 85 -1.64 -22.84 12.76
CA ARG A 85 -1.79 -21.53 12.14
C ARG A 85 -1.76 -20.41 13.18
N TYR A 86 -0.77 -19.52 13.09
CA TYR A 86 -0.59 -18.45 14.07
C TYR A 86 0.15 -17.24 13.48
N ILE A 87 0.11 -16.12 14.20
CA ILE A 87 0.76 -14.87 13.82
C ILE A 87 1.84 -14.54 14.85
N THR A 88 3.03 -14.18 14.37
CA THR A 88 4.14 -13.74 15.20
C THR A 88 4.44 -12.25 15.04
N LEU A 89 4.92 -11.63 16.11
CA LEU A 89 5.60 -10.34 16.11
C LEU A 89 7.11 -10.60 16.20
N GLU A 90 7.86 -10.08 15.24
CA GLU A 90 9.31 -10.26 15.10
C GLU A 90 9.96 -8.91 14.79
N ASP A 91 11.29 -8.83 14.90
CA ASP A 91 12.06 -7.61 14.62
C ASP A 91 11.50 -6.36 15.33
N TYR A 92 10.99 -6.53 16.55
CA TYR A 92 10.28 -5.49 17.28
C TYR A 92 11.13 -4.88 18.39
N THR A 93 11.03 -3.57 18.57
CA THR A 93 11.64 -2.84 19.70
C THR A 93 10.64 -2.56 20.81
N ASN A 94 9.37 -2.47 20.45
CA ASN A 94 8.23 -2.39 21.36
C ASN A 94 7.05 -3.15 20.75
N CYS A 95 5.99 -3.36 21.53
CA CYS A 95 4.85 -4.13 21.05
C CYS A 95 4.20 -3.54 19.79
N ASP A 96 4.27 -2.23 19.59
CA ASP A 96 3.59 -1.52 18.50
C ASP A 96 4.52 -1.20 17.32
N ASN A 97 5.78 -1.67 17.34
CA ASN A 97 6.76 -1.44 16.29
C ASN A 97 7.57 -2.71 16.02
N GLY A 98 7.25 -3.39 14.92
CA GLY A 98 7.88 -4.63 14.48
C GLY A 98 7.29 -5.16 13.18
N SER A 99 7.76 -6.33 12.75
CA SER A 99 7.24 -7.06 11.61
C SER A 99 6.28 -8.15 12.07
N ILE A 100 5.16 -8.30 11.36
CA ILE A 100 4.19 -9.36 11.64
C ILE A 100 4.26 -10.44 10.57
N TYR A 101 4.25 -11.71 10.98
CA TYR A 101 4.32 -12.85 10.09
C TYR A 101 3.15 -13.80 10.35
N TYR A 102 2.52 -14.28 9.29
CA TYR A 102 1.66 -15.45 9.33
C TYR A 102 2.52 -16.72 9.24
N ASN A 103 2.20 -17.72 10.05
CA ASN A 103 2.87 -19.01 10.08
C ASN A 103 1.85 -20.14 9.95
N ASN A 104 2.21 -21.17 9.19
CA ASN A 104 1.50 -22.44 9.11
C ASN A 104 2.50 -23.58 9.15
N ASP A 105 2.64 -24.23 10.30
CA ASP A 105 3.64 -25.28 10.52
C ASP A 105 3.38 -26.53 9.67
N ARG A 106 2.10 -26.90 9.51
CA ARG A 106 1.67 -28.05 8.70
C ARG A 106 2.16 -27.93 7.25
N ASN A 107 2.10 -26.72 6.70
CA ASN A 107 2.43 -26.44 5.32
C ASN A 107 3.80 -25.75 5.16
N GLN A 108 4.56 -25.57 6.24
CA GLN A 108 5.85 -24.87 6.28
C GLN A 108 5.80 -23.46 5.66
N ILE A 109 4.72 -22.71 5.93
CA ILE A 109 4.53 -21.36 5.40
C ILE A 109 4.96 -20.35 6.46
N LYS A 110 5.77 -19.37 6.06
CA LYS A 110 6.03 -18.15 6.82
C LYS A 110 5.95 -16.95 5.88
N THR A 111 4.95 -16.10 6.08
CA THR A 111 4.66 -14.99 5.17
C THR A 111 4.59 -13.68 5.93
N LYS A 112 5.42 -12.72 5.53
CA LYS A 112 5.39 -11.37 6.09
C LYS A 112 4.12 -10.66 5.66
N LEU A 113 3.33 -10.17 6.62
CA LEU A 113 2.18 -9.33 6.32
C LEU A 113 2.67 -7.90 6.07
N TRP A 114 2.22 -7.30 4.97
CA TRP A 114 2.74 -6.02 4.47
C TRP A 114 2.42 -4.81 5.37
N PHE A 115 1.49 -4.98 6.31
CA PHE A 115 1.01 -3.90 7.17
C PHE A 115 1.86 -3.76 8.43
N LEU A 116 2.22 -2.51 8.70
CA LEU A 116 3.20 -2.12 9.70
C LEU A 116 2.68 -2.45 11.10
N SER A 117 3.42 -3.33 11.77
CA SER A 117 3.40 -3.63 13.19
C SER A 117 2.06 -4.04 13.82
N ARG A 118 2.14 -4.50 15.08
CA ARG A 118 0.96 -4.76 15.93
C ARG A 118 0.05 -3.53 16.10
N GLY A 119 0.57 -2.31 15.90
CA GLY A 119 -0.23 -1.08 15.99
C GLY A 119 -1.42 -1.04 15.01
N THR A 120 -1.41 -1.91 13.99
CA THR A 120 -2.52 -2.09 13.05
C THR A 120 -3.38 -3.33 13.36
N MET A 121 -3.15 -4.03 14.46
CA MET A 121 -3.88 -5.24 14.86
C MET A 121 -4.86 -4.96 16.01
N ASN A 122 -5.64 -3.89 15.89
CA ASN A 122 -6.54 -3.42 16.95
C ASN A 122 -8.02 -3.71 16.67
N TYR A 123 -8.33 -4.75 15.89
CA TYR A 123 -9.72 -5.13 15.65
C TYR A 123 -10.42 -5.60 16.94
N LYS A 124 -11.58 -5.01 17.25
CA LYS A 124 -12.40 -5.29 18.44
C LYS A 124 -13.77 -5.88 18.10
N GLY A 125 -14.07 -6.08 16.82
CA GLY A 125 -15.30 -6.70 16.34
C GLY A 125 -15.28 -8.23 16.51
N LYS A 126 -16.25 -8.89 15.89
CA LYS A 126 -16.36 -10.36 15.92
C LYS A 126 -15.70 -10.95 14.69
N LEU A 127 -14.65 -11.75 14.88
CA LEU A 127 -14.09 -12.60 13.82
C LEU A 127 -14.57 -14.04 14.06
N ILE A 128 -15.27 -14.61 13.09
CA ILE A 128 -15.79 -15.97 13.12
C ILE A 128 -15.07 -16.79 12.05
N TRP A 129 -14.31 -17.79 12.50
CA TRP A 129 -13.66 -18.74 11.63
C TRP A 129 -14.55 -19.96 11.42
N ALA A 130 -15.28 -19.99 10.31
CA ALA A 130 -16.16 -21.10 9.91
C ALA A 130 -15.56 -21.97 8.78
N ALA A 131 -14.46 -21.53 8.17
CA ALA A 131 -13.72 -22.30 7.18
C ALA A 131 -13.10 -23.54 7.83
N LYS A 132 -13.32 -24.69 7.20
CA LYS A 132 -12.70 -25.98 7.50
C LYS A 132 -11.42 -26.20 6.71
N ASN A 133 -11.28 -25.56 5.56
CA ASN A 133 -10.05 -25.58 4.79
C ASN A 133 -8.97 -24.66 5.40
N ASP A 134 -7.73 -24.92 5.00
CA ASP A 134 -6.57 -24.12 5.41
C ASP A 134 -6.31 -22.95 4.46
N ASP A 135 -7.04 -22.89 3.32
CA ASP A 135 -6.74 -22.03 2.19
C ASP A 135 -7.21 -20.60 2.40
N ILE A 136 -8.42 -20.42 2.93
CA ILE A 136 -8.98 -19.09 3.13
C ILE A 136 -8.57 -18.55 4.49
N LEU A 137 -7.88 -17.41 4.46
CA LEU A 137 -7.52 -16.67 5.67
C LEU A 137 -8.04 -15.24 5.59
N ALA A 138 -8.42 -14.69 6.74
CA ALA A 138 -8.76 -13.28 6.85
C ALA A 138 -8.27 -12.71 8.19
N ILE A 139 -7.38 -11.72 8.13
CA ILE A 139 -6.78 -11.08 9.30
C ILE A 139 -7.19 -9.60 9.30
N PRO A 140 -8.07 -9.17 10.22
CA PRO A 140 -8.54 -7.80 10.26
C PRO A 140 -7.48 -6.89 10.87
N LEU A 141 -7.09 -5.89 10.10
CA LEU A 141 -6.09 -4.90 10.45
C LEU A 141 -6.78 -3.53 10.56
N VAL A 142 -6.82 -3.03 11.78
CA VAL A 142 -7.48 -1.78 12.18
C VAL A 142 -6.53 -0.98 13.05
N ARG A 143 -6.48 0.33 12.81
CA ARG A 143 -5.70 1.30 13.57
C ARG A 143 -6.16 1.41 15.03
N GLY A 144 -5.23 1.72 15.95
CA GLY A 144 -5.54 2.04 17.34
C GLY A 144 -6.30 3.35 17.54
N ASP A 145 -7.02 3.48 18.66
CA ASP A 145 -7.91 4.63 18.97
C ASP A 145 -7.15 5.98 19.09
N ASN A 146 -5.89 5.96 19.53
CA ASN A 146 -5.10 7.16 19.85
C ASN A 146 -3.98 7.45 18.85
N ASP A 147 -3.91 6.72 17.73
CA ASP A 147 -2.63 6.59 17.04
C ASP A 147 -2.13 7.82 16.30
N ALA A 148 -2.82 8.97 16.24
CA ALA A 148 -2.59 10.03 15.23
C ALA A 148 -2.37 9.49 13.78
N CYS A 149 -2.61 10.24 12.72
CA CYS A 149 -2.08 9.81 11.42
C CYS A 149 -0.59 10.17 11.39
N GLY A 150 0.23 9.36 12.06
CA GLY A 150 1.64 9.59 12.33
C GLY A 150 2.58 9.15 11.21
N ASP A 151 2.23 9.38 9.95
CA ASP A 151 3.19 9.42 8.83
C ASP A 151 2.51 10.00 7.57
N SER A 152 3.05 11.11 7.06
CA SER A 152 2.58 11.74 5.81
C SER A 152 2.85 10.89 4.56
N LEU A 153 3.71 9.87 4.63
CA LEU A 153 3.98 8.91 3.54
C LEU A 153 3.08 7.67 3.58
N ARG A 154 2.29 7.46 4.65
CA ARG A 154 1.60 6.18 4.92
C ARG A 154 0.15 6.39 5.34
N GLY A 155 -0.54 7.25 4.58
CA GLY A 155 -1.87 7.82 4.85
C GLY A 155 -2.85 6.91 5.59
N CYS A 156 -3.58 7.52 6.54
CA CYS A 156 -4.59 6.92 7.41
C CYS A 156 -5.22 5.68 6.78
N ALA A 157 -4.70 4.49 7.13
CA ALA A 157 -5.16 3.27 6.50
C ALA A 157 -6.64 3.08 6.84
N HIS A 158 -7.49 3.03 5.81
CA HIS A 158 -8.78 2.37 5.92
C HIS A 158 -8.60 1.02 6.62
N SER A 159 -9.60 0.57 7.37
CA SER A 159 -9.54 -0.77 7.92
C SER A 159 -9.41 -1.78 6.78
N ILE A 160 -8.40 -2.65 6.90
CA ILE A 160 -8.05 -3.62 5.86
C ILE A 160 -8.20 -5.01 6.41
N LEU A 161 -8.83 -5.88 5.64
CA LEU A 161 -8.78 -7.31 5.85
C LEU A 161 -7.68 -7.87 4.95
N SER A 162 -6.59 -8.34 5.56
CA SER A 162 -5.54 -9.06 4.85
C SER A 162 -6.05 -10.47 4.58
N VAL A 163 -6.22 -10.81 3.30
CA VAL A 163 -6.91 -12.03 2.88
C VAL A 163 -6.03 -12.93 2.04
N SER A 164 -6.17 -14.24 2.21
CA SER A 164 -5.48 -15.25 1.41
C SER A 164 -6.48 -16.30 0.95
N HIS A 165 -6.23 -16.90 -0.21
CA HIS A 165 -6.94 -18.08 -0.71
C HIS A 165 -5.98 -19.23 -1.04
N ASP A 166 -4.70 -19.09 -0.68
CA ASP A 166 -3.62 -20.04 -1.02
C ASP A 166 -2.90 -20.56 0.23
N GLY A 167 -3.62 -20.58 1.36
CA GLY A 167 -3.13 -21.07 2.64
C GLY A 167 -2.15 -20.12 3.33
N GLY A 168 -2.12 -18.85 2.91
CA GLY A 168 -1.27 -17.81 3.46
C GLY A 168 0.08 -17.65 2.78
N ARG A 169 0.27 -18.17 1.55
CA ARG A 169 1.49 -17.91 0.76
C ARG A 169 1.50 -16.50 0.22
N THR A 170 0.34 -16.00 -0.21
CA THR A 170 0.14 -14.63 -0.64
C THR A 170 -1.05 -14.01 0.07
N PHE A 171 -1.00 -12.69 0.24
CA PHE A 171 -2.06 -11.91 0.85
C PHE A 171 -2.49 -10.75 -0.04
N GLY A 172 -3.78 -10.71 -0.35
CA GLY A 172 -4.48 -9.57 -0.89
C GLY A 172 -5.06 -8.68 0.21
N LYS A 173 -5.85 -7.68 -0.20
CA LYS A 173 -6.50 -6.74 0.72
C LYS A 173 -7.95 -6.49 0.33
N ILE A 174 -8.83 -6.50 1.32
CA ILE A 174 -10.20 -5.99 1.22
C ILE A 174 -10.30 -4.78 2.16
N ARG A 175 -10.86 -3.66 1.67
CA ARG A 175 -11.10 -2.49 2.51
C ARG A 175 -12.50 -2.58 3.12
N PHE A 176 -12.63 -2.19 4.38
CA PHE A 176 -13.92 -2.03 5.05
C PHE A 176 -13.95 -0.74 5.88
N SER A 177 -15.15 -0.29 6.21
CA SER A 177 -15.39 1.11 6.63
C SER A 177 -15.23 1.37 8.13
N ALA A 178 -14.60 0.47 8.89
CA ALA A 178 -14.24 0.79 10.27
C ALA A 178 -13.20 1.92 10.28
N ILE A 179 -13.47 2.96 11.05
CA ILE A 179 -12.61 4.16 11.12
C ILE A 179 -11.39 3.89 12.01
N ASP A 180 -11.60 3.18 13.11
CA ASP A 180 -10.60 2.84 14.12
C ASP A 180 -10.99 1.57 14.90
N SER A 181 -10.17 1.23 15.89
CA SER A 181 -10.37 0.10 16.78
C SER A 181 -11.76 0.12 17.45
N SER A 182 -12.22 1.27 17.93
CA SER A 182 -13.53 1.40 18.56
C SER A 182 -14.68 1.20 17.58
N GLY A 183 -14.61 1.80 16.39
CA GLY A 183 -15.59 1.64 15.31
C GLY A 183 -15.65 0.20 14.79
N SER A 184 -14.56 -0.56 14.91
CA SER A 184 -14.53 -1.96 14.50
C SER A 184 -15.40 -2.90 15.36
N LYS A 185 -15.83 -2.48 16.56
CA LYS A 185 -16.71 -3.27 17.45
C LYS A 185 -18.06 -3.62 16.80
N GLU A 186 -18.54 -2.77 15.91
CA GLU A 186 -19.81 -2.94 15.20
C GLU A 186 -19.71 -3.94 14.04
N TYR A 187 -18.51 -4.46 13.76
CA TYR A 187 -18.28 -5.34 12.63
C TYR A 187 -18.26 -6.81 13.06
N THR A 188 -18.84 -7.65 12.22
CA THR A 188 -18.72 -9.10 12.25
C THR A 188 -18.14 -9.56 10.92
N ILE A 189 -17.00 -10.24 10.98
CA ILE A 189 -16.33 -10.85 9.84
C ILE A 189 -16.48 -12.36 9.96
N VAL A 190 -16.97 -13.01 8.92
CA VAL A 190 -17.13 -14.48 8.87
C VAL A 190 -16.31 -15.02 7.72
N VAL A 191 -15.40 -15.93 8.02
CA VAL A 191 -14.56 -16.64 7.05
C VAL A 191 -15.16 -18.02 6.83
N THR A 192 -15.51 -18.36 5.59
CA THR A 192 -16.05 -19.66 5.20
C THR A 192 -15.13 -20.34 4.18
N ASP A 193 -15.46 -21.56 3.75
CA ASP A 193 -14.62 -22.33 2.83
C ASP A 193 -14.52 -21.72 1.42
N ASP A 194 -15.46 -20.88 1.01
CA ASP A 194 -15.56 -20.32 -0.34
C ASP A 194 -15.70 -18.78 -0.38
N ALA A 195 -15.97 -18.15 0.77
CA ALA A 195 -16.25 -16.72 0.84
C ALA A 195 -15.87 -16.07 2.18
N ILE A 196 -15.79 -14.75 2.15
CA ILE A 196 -15.66 -13.90 3.32
C ILE A 196 -16.87 -12.98 3.39
N TYR A 197 -17.46 -12.86 4.56
CA TYR A 197 -18.58 -11.95 4.82
C TYR A 197 -18.16 -10.85 5.79
N ILE A 198 -18.55 -9.61 5.50
CA ILE A 198 -18.30 -8.47 6.37
C ILE A 198 -19.64 -7.78 6.63
N LYS A 199 -20.09 -7.78 7.88
CA LYS A 199 -21.33 -7.12 8.29
C LYS A 199 -21.04 -6.06 9.33
N SER A 200 -21.59 -4.86 9.14
CA SER A 200 -21.70 -3.84 10.19
C SER A 200 -23.08 -3.91 10.84
N ASP A 201 -23.23 -3.49 12.08
CA ASP A 201 -24.55 -3.31 12.70
C ASP A 201 -25.41 -2.25 11.97
N ARG A 202 -24.78 -1.34 11.22
CA ARG A 202 -25.46 -0.23 10.49
C ARG A 202 -25.79 -0.56 9.04
N TYR A 203 -25.11 -1.53 8.44
CA TYR A 203 -25.19 -1.80 7.01
C TYR A 203 -25.39 -3.29 6.72
N PRO A 204 -25.99 -3.64 5.57
CA PRO A 204 -26.09 -5.04 5.15
C PRO A 204 -24.72 -5.74 5.06
N ALA A 205 -24.74 -7.06 4.98
CA ALA A 205 -23.52 -7.86 4.91
C ALA A 205 -22.95 -7.87 3.50
N ASP A 206 -21.71 -7.45 3.32
CA ASP A 206 -20.97 -7.68 2.08
C ASP A 206 -20.53 -9.15 1.99
N LYS A 207 -20.59 -9.72 0.77
CA LYS A 207 -20.01 -11.03 0.44
C LYS A 207 -18.85 -10.83 -0.53
N TYR A 208 -17.70 -11.39 -0.18
CA TYR A 208 -16.53 -11.50 -1.04
C TYR A 208 -16.32 -12.95 -1.45
N ALA A 209 -16.42 -13.20 -2.75
CA ALA A 209 -16.15 -14.50 -3.35
C ALA A 209 -14.80 -14.48 -4.07
N ILE A 210 -14.29 -15.65 -4.45
CA ILE A 210 -13.02 -15.80 -5.15
C ILE A 210 -13.31 -16.04 -6.64
N ASN A 211 -12.65 -15.29 -7.52
CA ASN A 211 -12.75 -15.50 -8.96
C ASN A 211 -11.79 -16.62 -9.44
N SER A 212 -11.83 -16.97 -10.73
CA SER A 212 -10.95 -17.99 -11.31
C SER A 212 -9.46 -17.65 -11.26
N ALA A 213 -9.10 -16.40 -11.01
CA ALA A 213 -7.72 -15.94 -10.84
C ALA A 213 -7.26 -15.95 -9.37
N GLY A 214 -8.13 -16.38 -8.44
CA GLY A 214 -7.81 -16.39 -7.01
C GLY A 214 -8.00 -15.03 -6.32
N GLU A 215 -8.65 -14.07 -6.95
CA GLU A 215 -8.84 -12.74 -6.38
C GLU A 215 -10.19 -12.64 -5.69
N PHE A 216 -10.21 -12.04 -4.49
CA PHE A 216 -11.45 -11.72 -3.81
C PHE A 216 -12.14 -10.52 -4.47
N TYR A 217 -13.44 -10.66 -4.76
CA TYR A 217 -14.27 -9.59 -5.31
C TYR A 217 -15.59 -9.47 -4.55
N ASN A 218 -16.09 -8.24 -4.40
CA ASN A 218 -17.40 -8.00 -3.79
C ASN A 218 -18.50 -8.44 -4.78
N VAL A 219 -19.30 -9.44 -4.38
CA VAL A 219 -20.31 -10.08 -5.23
C VAL A 219 -21.37 -9.07 -5.66
N ARG A 220 -21.85 -8.24 -4.73
CA ARG A 220 -22.88 -7.25 -5.00
C ARG A 220 -22.38 -6.17 -5.95
N GLN A 221 -21.18 -5.66 -5.72
CA GLN A 221 -20.56 -4.64 -6.56
C GLN A 221 -20.34 -5.16 -7.98
N ALA A 222 -19.86 -6.40 -8.13
CA ALA A 222 -19.71 -7.03 -9.44
C ALA A 222 -21.04 -7.18 -10.17
N TRP A 223 -22.12 -7.56 -9.47
CA TRP A 223 -23.47 -7.59 -10.05
C TRP A 223 -23.95 -6.20 -10.51
N ILE A 224 -23.81 -5.17 -9.66
CA ILE A 224 -24.17 -3.78 -10.04
C ILE A 224 -23.40 -3.36 -11.29
N GLN A 225 -22.10 -3.65 -11.36
CA GLN A 225 -21.25 -3.29 -12.49
C GLN A 225 -21.70 -3.99 -13.78
N ASP A 226 -22.05 -5.28 -13.72
CA ASP A 226 -22.53 -6.03 -14.88
C ASP A 226 -23.89 -5.53 -15.38
N GLU A 227 -24.84 -5.27 -14.47
CA GLU A 227 -26.15 -4.73 -14.82
C GLU A 227 -26.09 -3.29 -15.33
N PHE A 228 -25.23 -2.45 -14.74
CA PHE A 228 -24.94 -1.13 -15.25
C PHE A 228 -24.34 -1.19 -16.66
N TYR A 229 -23.34 -2.05 -16.89
CA TYR A 229 -22.72 -2.25 -18.18
C TYR A 229 -23.72 -2.67 -19.27
N LYS A 230 -24.59 -3.65 -18.98
CA LYS A 230 -25.68 -4.07 -19.87
C LYS A 230 -26.64 -2.92 -20.17
N GLY A 231 -27.03 -2.16 -19.15
CA GLY A 231 -27.91 -1.01 -19.30
C GLY A 231 -27.28 0.09 -20.16
N MET A 232 -25.99 0.40 -19.97
CA MET A 232 -25.29 1.38 -20.82
C MET A 232 -25.21 0.93 -22.29
N LYS A 233 -24.97 -0.36 -22.55
CA LYS A 233 -25.08 -0.90 -23.93
C LYS A 233 -26.48 -0.71 -24.51
N SER A 234 -27.53 -0.92 -23.71
CA SER A 234 -28.92 -0.70 -24.17
C SER A 234 -29.25 0.77 -24.44
N LEU A 235 -28.53 1.70 -23.81
CA LEU A 235 -28.61 3.14 -24.08
C LEU A 235 -27.83 3.57 -25.33
N GLY A 236 -27.23 2.63 -26.06
CA GLY A 236 -26.46 2.88 -27.27
C GLY A 236 -25.01 3.30 -27.00
N VAL A 237 -24.50 3.12 -25.78
CA VAL A 237 -23.10 3.43 -25.47
C VAL A 237 -22.19 2.39 -26.13
N PRO A 238 -21.19 2.82 -26.93
CA PRO A 238 -20.27 1.92 -27.59
C PRO A 238 -19.45 1.07 -26.61
N GLU A 239 -19.25 -0.20 -26.95
CA GLU A 239 -18.61 -1.18 -26.05
C GLU A 239 -17.15 -0.86 -25.74
N ASP A 240 -16.43 -0.25 -26.68
CA ASP A 240 -15.04 0.17 -26.51
C ASP A 240 -14.87 1.34 -25.54
N VAL A 241 -15.96 1.99 -25.16
CA VAL A 241 -15.98 3.10 -24.21
C VAL A 241 -16.27 2.64 -22.77
N LEU A 242 -16.81 1.43 -22.60
CA LEU A 242 -17.21 0.87 -21.32
C LEU A 242 -16.05 0.16 -20.63
N ASP A 243 -15.89 0.40 -19.32
CA ASP A 243 -14.88 -0.26 -18.47
C ASP A 243 -15.57 -1.16 -17.44
N LYS A 244 -15.50 -2.47 -17.66
CA LYS A 244 -16.04 -3.48 -16.74
C LYS A 244 -15.33 -3.54 -15.38
N LYS A 245 -14.14 -2.93 -15.24
CA LYS A 245 -13.34 -2.96 -14.01
C LYS A 245 -13.64 -1.80 -13.07
N ARG A 246 -14.43 -0.81 -13.49
CA ARG A 246 -14.72 0.39 -12.69
C ARG A 246 -16.21 0.56 -12.43
N PRO A 247 -16.64 0.94 -11.21
CA PRO A 247 -17.99 1.40 -10.96
C PRO A 247 -18.31 2.60 -11.86
N MET A 248 -19.48 2.58 -12.52
CA MET A 248 -19.87 3.61 -13.51
C MET A 248 -18.79 3.86 -14.58
N GLY A 249 -18.00 2.84 -14.93
CA GLY A 249 -16.87 2.97 -15.83
C GLY A 249 -17.31 3.19 -17.27
N TYR A 250 -17.32 4.44 -17.74
CA TYR A 250 -17.36 4.76 -19.16
C TYR A 250 -16.53 6.03 -19.45
N SER A 251 -15.90 6.08 -20.62
CA SER A 251 -15.01 7.19 -21.00
C SER A 251 -15.73 8.26 -21.82
N GLU A 252 -16.14 9.35 -21.18
CA GLU A 252 -16.72 10.49 -21.89
C GLU A 252 -15.78 11.09 -22.92
N LEU A 253 -14.47 11.09 -22.64
CA LEU A 253 -13.44 11.53 -23.58
C LEU A 253 -13.51 10.73 -24.89
N TRP A 254 -13.76 9.42 -24.82
CA TRP A 254 -13.88 8.57 -26.01
C TRP A 254 -15.23 8.74 -26.69
N LEU A 255 -16.30 9.02 -25.94
CA LEU A 255 -17.58 9.41 -26.54
C LEU A 255 -17.45 10.66 -27.40
N THR A 256 -16.75 11.70 -26.91
CA THR A 256 -16.54 12.93 -27.68
C THR A 256 -15.56 12.74 -28.84
N ASN A 257 -14.37 12.19 -28.56
CA ASN A 257 -13.27 12.21 -29.52
C ASN A 257 -13.40 11.15 -30.61
N LYS A 258 -13.99 9.97 -30.28
CA LYS A 258 -14.06 8.82 -31.19
C LYS A 258 -15.45 8.60 -31.75
N HIS A 259 -16.48 8.84 -30.95
CA HIS A 259 -17.88 8.58 -31.31
C HIS A 259 -18.68 9.87 -31.55
N HIS A 260 -18.03 11.03 -31.50
CA HIS A 260 -18.57 12.35 -31.85
C HIS A 260 -19.87 12.72 -31.12
N TYR A 261 -19.99 12.31 -29.85
CA TYR A 261 -21.10 12.77 -29.01
C TYR A 261 -21.02 14.28 -28.80
N SER A 262 -22.12 14.96 -29.07
CA SER A 262 -22.33 16.37 -28.70
C SER A 262 -22.51 16.54 -27.18
N ASP A 263 -22.32 17.76 -26.69
CA ASP A 263 -22.53 18.09 -25.27
C ASP A 263 -23.95 17.78 -24.79
N ALA A 264 -24.96 18.01 -25.65
CA ALA A 264 -26.35 17.67 -25.36
C ALA A 264 -26.56 16.15 -25.19
N GLN A 265 -25.93 15.34 -26.05
CA GLN A 265 -25.98 13.87 -25.95
C GLN A 265 -25.26 13.36 -24.70
N LEU A 266 -24.12 13.95 -24.34
CA LEU A 266 -23.41 13.61 -23.10
C LEU A 266 -24.24 13.96 -21.87
N TYR A 267 -24.85 15.15 -21.85
CA TYR A 267 -25.71 15.57 -20.75
C TYR A 267 -26.89 14.61 -20.53
N GLU A 268 -27.59 14.24 -21.61
CA GLU A 268 -28.69 13.29 -21.55
C GLU A 268 -28.22 11.88 -21.15
N LEU A 269 -27.05 11.45 -21.65
CA LEU A 269 -26.48 10.17 -21.26
C LEU A 269 -26.13 10.13 -19.77
N ARG A 270 -25.49 11.18 -19.22
CA ARG A 270 -25.15 11.27 -17.80
C ARG A 270 -26.38 11.10 -16.91
N LYS A 271 -27.48 11.78 -17.23
CA LYS A 271 -28.74 11.66 -16.48
C LYS A 271 -29.29 10.24 -16.52
N LYS A 272 -29.27 9.59 -17.69
CA LYS A 272 -29.73 8.20 -17.83
C LYS A 272 -28.80 7.22 -17.11
N ALA A 273 -27.49 7.45 -17.15
CA ALA A 273 -26.50 6.64 -16.46
C ALA A 273 -26.66 6.75 -14.94
N GLU A 274 -26.86 7.95 -14.39
CA GLU A 274 -27.11 8.19 -12.96
C GLU A 274 -28.37 7.45 -12.49
N VAL A 275 -29.49 7.63 -13.20
CA VAL A 275 -30.74 6.92 -12.89
C VAL A 275 -30.56 5.38 -12.94
N LEU A 276 -29.81 4.89 -13.93
CA LEU A 276 -29.52 3.46 -14.07
C LEU A 276 -28.66 2.94 -12.92
N PHE A 277 -27.61 3.68 -12.53
CA PHE A 277 -26.74 3.32 -11.42
C PHE A 277 -27.53 3.31 -10.10
N ASP A 278 -28.30 4.36 -9.83
CA ASP A 278 -29.12 4.47 -8.63
C ASP A 278 -30.13 3.35 -8.51
N LYS A 279 -30.77 2.94 -9.61
CA LYS A 279 -31.68 1.79 -9.64
C LYS A 279 -31.02 0.52 -9.09
N TYR A 280 -29.80 0.20 -9.53
CA TYR A 280 -29.09 -1.01 -9.09
C TYR A 280 -28.44 -0.84 -7.72
N ASN A 281 -27.93 0.34 -7.40
CA ASN A 281 -27.36 0.66 -6.10
C ASN A 281 -28.40 0.62 -4.97
N ASN A 282 -29.63 1.04 -5.27
CA ASN A 282 -30.77 1.00 -4.34
C ASN A 282 -31.54 -0.33 -4.37
N SER A 283 -31.15 -1.29 -5.21
CA SER A 283 -31.77 -2.62 -5.22
C SER A 283 -31.55 -3.35 -3.89
N PRO A 284 -32.50 -4.20 -3.44
CA PRO A 284 -32.41 -4.87 -2.14
C PRO A 284 -31.12 -5.66 -1.95
N HIS A 285 -30.51 -5.54 -0.77
CA HIS A 285 -29.34 -6.32 -0.38
C HIS A 285 -29.77 -7.75 -0.03
N ILE A 286 -29.24 -8.74 -0.75
CA ILE A 286 -29.64 -10.14 -0.60
C ILE A 286 -28.62 -10.97 0.19
N GLU A 287 -27.37 -10.51 0.24
CA GLU A 287 -26.29 -11.13 0.97
C GLU A 287 -26.57 -11.08 2.47
N ARG A 288 -26.44 -12.24 3.11
CA ARG A 288 -26.66 -12.43 4.53
C ARG A 288 -25.48 -13.21 5.10
N LEU A 289 -25.21 -12.99 6.38
CA LEU A 289 -24.29 -13.86 7.09
C LEU A 289 -24.83 -15.30 7.06
N PRO A 290 -23.96 -16.30 6.87
CA PRO A 290 -24.37 -17.69 6.99
C PRO A 290 -24.89 -17.98 8.42
N ASP A 291 -25.76 -18.99 8.54
CA ASP A 291 -26.25 -19.47 9.83
C ASP A 291 -25.17 -20.33 10.51
N VAL A 292 -24.28 -19.66 11.24
CA VAL A 292 -23.09 -20.27 11.86
C VAL A 292 -23.41 -20.64 13.31
N LYS A 293 -24.19 -21.70 13.53
CA LYS A 293 -24.71 -22.10 14.86
C LYS A 293 -23.67 -22.57 15.88
N THR A 294 -22.50 -23.05 15.45
CA THR A 294 -21.57 -23.79 16.33
C THR A 294 -20.12 -23.72 15.87
N TYR A 295 -19.36 -22.66 16.15
CA TYR A 295 -17.91 -22.69 15.88
C TYR A 295 -17.08 -21.89 16.88
N ASN A 296 -15.82 -22.34 17.01
CA ASN A 296 -14.83 -21.82 17.93
C ASN A 296 -14.66 -20.31 17.74
N LYS A 297 -14.97 -19.54 18.78
CA LYS A 297 -14.44 -18.18 18.91
C LYS A 297 -12.92 -18.32 19.01
N ALA A 298 -12.21 -18.12 17.91
CA ALA A 298 -10.81 -17.77 18.00
C ALA A 298 -10.71 -16.52 18.88
N SER A 299 -9.75 -16.48 19.81
CA SER A 299 -9.47 -15.26 20.57
C SER A 299 -9.29 -14.13 19.57
N ILE A 300 -10.07 -13.07 19.66
CA ILE A 300 -9.97 -11.88 18.78
C ILE A 300 -8.88 -10.91 19.26
N GLN A 301 -8.21 -11.22 20.37
CA GLN A 301 -7.24 -10.33 20.99
C GLN A 301 -5.82 -10.69 20.60
N PHE A 302 -5.15 -9.75 19.93
CA PHE A 302 -3.72 -9.78 19.65
C PHE A 302 -2.95 -9.37 20.91
N GLN A 303 -2.25 -10.34 21.53
CA GLN A 303 -1.55 -10.13 22.80
C GLN A 303 -0.04 -10.08 22.57
N CYS A 304 0.61 -9.01 23.03
CA CYS A 304 2.07 -8.90 23.07
C CYS A 304 2.52 -8.98 24.52
N ASN A 305 3.50 -9.84 24.80
CA ASN A 305 4.09 -9.94 26.12
C ASN A 305 5.11 -8.79 26.30
N VAL A 306 4.76 -7.84 27.16
CA VAL A 306 5.63 -6.70 27.48
C VAL A 306 6.85 -7.11 28.32
N ALA A 307 6.81 -8.25 29.01
CA ALA A 307 7.94 -8.73 29.80
C ALA A 307 9.10 -9.22 28.93
N THR A 308 8.83 -9.59 27.68
CA THR A 308 9.82 -10.01 26.67
C THR A 308 10.26 -8.86 25.77
N LEU A 309 10.02 -7.61 26.17
CA LEU A 309 10.55 -6.44 25.48
C LEU A 309 12.08 -6.37 25.65
N PRO A 310 12.82 -6.05 24.59
CA PRO A 310 14.26 -5.86 24.67
C PRO A 310 14.58 -4.69 25.61
N SER A 311 15.33 -4.94 26.67
CA SER A 311 15.81 -3.89 27.56
C SER A 311 17.14 -3.33 27.06
N LEU A 312 17.25 -2.01 26.97
CA LEU A 312 18.55 -1.36 26.84
C LEU A 312 19.36 -1.68 28.11
N PRO A 313 20.67 -1.99 28.00
CA PRO A 313 21.53 -2.09 29.16
C PRO A 313 21.37 -0.80 29.97
N LYS A 314 20.99 -0.91 31.25
CA LYS A 314 21.10 0.23 32.16
C LYS A 314 22.57 0.64 32.16
N ASN A 315 22.87 1.81 31.60
CA ASN A 315 24.17 2.44 31.80
C ASN A 315 24.36 2.54 33.31
N LYS A 316 25.25 1.70 33.85
CA LYS A 316 25.81 1.90 35.18
C LYS A 316 26.77 3.08 35.06
N GLY A 317 26.21 4.29 35.17
CA GLY A 317 26.93 5.51 35.53
C GLY A 317 26.79 5.71 37.03
#